data_AF-A0A448ZYI4-F1
#
_entry.id   AF-A0A448ZYI4-F1
#
_cell.length_a   1.000
_cell.length_b   1.000
_cell.length_c   1.000
_cell.angle_alpha   90.00
_cell.angle_beta   90.00
_cell.angle_gamma   90.00
#
_symmetry.space_group_name_H-M   'P 1'
#
loop_
_entity.id
_entity.type
_entity.pdbx_description
1 polymer ?
#
loop_
_entity_poly.entity_id
_entity_poly.type
_entity_poly.pdbx_seq_one_letter_code
_entity_poly.pdbx_strand_id
1 'polypeptide(L)'
;MNLKYVVGTLVPIFSCPSIILCSAKTNEYNDEKQKIKDYCLWDFIKLTGRQDAKIASFTKLENTAIGNGYLVGYDKGGYSVFSTNGKKIYMVNPYETSYSYSLVKTMLNNFYKPKNNIVPLDKPAPGDHKRLHDWNYSEFSKQKLINAQNAKPNEFKKLNIHPSKNGFIYADYEVKHSWWFKSISSNNYGINSTEYTYHKGDEYYNNFWKKYPSYYTKSGFYKKTADGGICGYVAMNMLIQYNELFKGNGYISDEEYDMFYHFKKEYRNNISDYTHKTISNYIVPDLDPYFMNYLYQKTWFGDGVGRIWEYKYIGESILRDKWKRSEINYRYWTSSWVYAKHTINEWIRYYSTPLVTGGDYGYLDSTTKEYGGHVIAAYGCYNDGRFLANFGWSKNYLQVILQPVLSDQNVAIAHWTGKKVKKAFNWQNNLYDGKEMTDILTQNDLI
;
A
#
# COMPACT_ATOMS: atom_id res chain seq x y z
N MET A 1 -24.55 60.80 -72.57
CA MET A 1 -25.09 61.38 -71.32
C MET A 1 -24.74 60.44 -70.18
N ASN A 2 -24.27 60.99 -69.07
CA ASN A 2 -23.49 60.34 -68.01
C ASN A 2 -24.29 59.48 -67.00
N LEU A 3 -23.57 58.49 -66.41
CA LEU A 3 -23.67 57.90 -65.04
C LEU A 3 -24.91 57.01 -64.75
N LYS A 4 -24.85 55.84 -64.07
CA LYS A 4 -23.95 55.34 -63.02
C LYS A 4 -24.05 53.80 -62.84
N TYR A 5 -22.95 53.20 -62.40
CA TYR A 5 -22.73 51.81 -61.95
C TYR A 5 -23.59 51.36 -60.76
N VAL A 6 -23.84 50.04 -60.64
CA VAL A 6 -23.46 49.23 -59.45
C VAL A 6 -23.07 47.81 -59.90
N VAL A 7 -21.88 47.40 -59.44
CA VAL A 7 -21.27 46.07 -59.59
C VAL A 7 -21.74 45.15 -58.48
N GLY A 8 -22.08 43.90 -58.81
CA GLY A 8 -22.33 42.82 -57.86
C GLY A 8 -21.82 41.51 -58.43
N THR A 9 -20.60 41.15 -58.04
CA THR A 9 -19.75 40.07 -58.55
C THR A 9 -20.27 38.67 -58.20
N LEU A 10 -20.32 37.79 -59.21
CA LEU A 10 -20.47 36.33 -59.07
C LEU A 10 -19.27 35.73 -58.33
N VAL A 11 -19.50 35.08 -57.19
CA VAL A 11 -18.51 34.23 -56.52
C VAL A 11 -18.81 32.77 -56.88
N PRO A 12 -17.85 32.00 -57.44
CA PRO A 12 -18.01 30.56 -57.61
C PRO A 12 -17.85 29.86 -56.26
N ILE A 13 -18.87 29.07 -55.89
CA ILE A 13 -18.86 28.20 -54.72
C ILE A 13 -17.85 27.07 -55.01
N PHE A 14 -16.63 27.20 -54.49
CA PHE A 14 -15.73 26.06 -54.33
C PHE A 14 -16.24 25.23 -53.14
N SER A 15 -16.90 24.12 -53.44
CA SER A 15 -17.15 23.05 -52.47
C SER A 15 -15.81 22.40 -52.12
N CYS A 16 -15.14 22.88 -51.07
CA CYS A 16 -14.12 22.09 -50.40
C CYS A 16 -14.84 20.97 -49.64
N PRO A 17 -14.70 19.69 -50.02
CA PRO A 17 -15.06 18.63 -49.08
C PRO A 17 -14.14 18.80 -47.88
N SER A 18 -14.73 18.94 -46.70
CA SER A 18 -14.02 18.92 -45.43
C SER A 18 -13.15 17.67 -45.41
N ILE A 19 -11.85 17.82 -45.63
CA ILE A 19 -10.88 16.78 -45.36
C ILE A 19 -10.89 16.66 -43.84
N ILE A 20 -11.78 15.79 -43.34
CA ILE A 20 -11.62 15.19 -42.04
C ILE A 20 -10.34 14.37 -42.19
N LEU A 21 -9.21 14.98 -41.84
CA LEU A 21 -8.01 14.26 -41.47
C LEU A 21 -8.39 13.44 -40.24
N CYS A 22 -8.99 12.27 -40.50
CA CYS A 22 -8.84 11.14 -39.62
C CYS A 22 -7.33 10.97 -39.51
N SER A 23 -6.72 11.53 -38.45
CA SER A 23 -5.36 11.15 -38.13
C SER A 23 -5.44 9.66 -37.85
N ALA A 24 -5.12 8.85 -38.85
CA ALA A 24 -4.78 7.46 -38.63
C ALA A 24 -3.72 7.54 -37.53
N LYS A 25 -4.06 7.05 -36.32
CA LYS A 25 -3.06 6.83 -35.28
C LYS A 25 -2.07 5.87 -35.91
N THR A 26 -1.00 6.41 -36.47
CA THR A 26 0.16 5.63 -36.87
C THR A 26 0.57 4.90 -35.62
N ASN A 27 0.59 3.57 -35.68
CA ASN A 27 1.00 2.77 -34.54
C ASN A 27 2.49 3.10 -34.34
N GLU A 28 2.82 3.98 -33.39
CA GLU A 28 4.19 4.44 -33.11
C GLU A 28 5.15 3.28 -32.80
N TYR A 29 4.58 2.11 -32.51
CA TYR A 29 5.28 0.90 -32.17
C TYR A 29 4.99 -0.20 -33.18
N ASN A 30 6.05 -0.71 -33.80
CA ASN A 30 6.01 -1.94 -34.60
C ASN A 30 6.20 -3.21 -33.75
N ASP A 31 6.71 -3.05 -32.52
CA ASP A 31 6.89 -4.13 -31.54
C ASP A 31 6.12 -3.82 -30.24
N GLU A 32 5.12 -4.65 -29.96
CA GLU A 32 4.30 -4.56 -28.75
C GLU A 32 5.14 -4.70 -27.48
N LYS A 33 6.22 -5.50 -27.49
CA LYS A 33 7.10 -5.63 -26.31
C LYS A 33 7.81 -4.31 -26.02
N GLN A 34 8.22 -3.57 -27.05
CA GLN A 34 8.83 -2.26 -26.88
C GLN A 34 7.83 -1.23 -26.35
N LYS A 35 6.55 -1.29 -26.78
CA LYS A 35 5.49 -0.45 -26.22
C LYS A 35 5.26 -0.73 -24.72
N ILE A 36 5.21 -2.01 -24.32
CA ILE A 36 5.07 -2.41 -22.91
C ILE A 36 6.23 -1.88 -22.07
N LYS A 37 7.45 -2.07 -22.55
CA LYS A 37 8.67 -1.56 -21.90
C LYS A 37 8.59 -0.05 -21.65
N ASP A 38 8.30 0.71 -22.70
CA ASP A 38 8.23 2.17 -22.63
C ASP A 38 7.07 2.66 -21.76
N TYR A 39 5.92 1.97 -21.80
CA TYR A 39 4.77 2.26 -20.95
C TYR A 39 5.10 2.05 -19.47
N CYS A 40 5.69 0.90 -19.12
CA CYS A 40 6.12 0.62 -17.76
C CYS A 40 7.19 1.61 -17.29
N LEU A 41 8.10 2.05 -18.15
CA LEU A 41 9.11 3.04 -17.78
C LEU A 41 8.49 4.42 -17.53
N TRP A 42 7.59 4.86 -18.42
CA TRP A 42 6.86 6.11 -18.25
C TRP A 42 6.06 6.14 -16.95
N ASP A 43 5.34 5.05 -16.68
CA ASP A 43 4.54 4.90 -15.48
C ASP A 43 5.40 4.93 -14.21
N PHE A 44 6.53 4.21 -14.23
CA PHE A 44 7.47 4.19 -13.11
C PHE A 44 8.08 5.57 -12.83
N ILE A 45 8.45 6.32 -13.87
CA ILE A 45 8.92 7.71 -13.74
C ILE A 45 7.84 8.57 -13.11
N LYS A 46 6.59 8.45 -13.55
CA LYS A 46 5.48 9.21 -12.97
C LYS A 46 5.29 8.93 -11.49
N LEU A 47 5.38 7.66 -11.08
CA LEU A 47 5.14 7.27 -9.69
C LEU A 47 6.30 7.58 -8.74
N THR A 48 7.52 7.71 -9.26
CA THR A 48 8.73 7.82 -8.41
C THR A 48 9.55 9.10 -8.63
N GLY A 49 9.30 9.79 -9.74
CA GLY A 49 10.13 10.90 -10.25
C GLY A 49 11.52 10.52 -10.72
N ARG A 50 11.85 9.22 -10.82
CA ARG A 50 13.18 8.76 -11.29
C ARG A 50 13.31 8.85 -12.80
N GLN A 51 13.41 10.07 -13.33
CA GLN A 51 13.43 10.38 -14.78
C GLN A 51 14.56 9.70 -15.55
N ASP A 52 15.67 9.37 -14.87
CA ASP A 52 16.85 8.74 -15.43
C ASP A 52 16.83 7.20 -15.35
N ALA A 53 15.74 6.60 -14.83
CA ALA A 53 15.59 5.16 -14.76
C ALA A 53 15.68 4.51 -16.15
N LYS A 54 16.31 3.34 -16.23
CA LYS A 54 16.38 2.53 -17.43
C LYS A 54 15.90 1.11 -17.15
N ILE A 55 15.42 0.45 -18.18
CA ILE A 55 15.01 -0.94 -18.09
C ILE A 55 16.27 -1.81 -18.03
N ALA A 56 16.41 -2.56 -16.95
CA ALA A 56 17.50 -3.52 -16.75
C ALA A 56 17.09 -4.95 -17.10
N SER A 57 15.82 -5.31 -16.89
CA SER A 57 15.32 -6.65 -17.17
C SER A 57 13.89 -6.63 -17.71
N PHE A 58 13.56 -7.66 -18.49
CA PHE A 58 12.23 -7.83 -19.08
C PHE A 58 11.91 -9.32 -19.18
N THR A 59 11.22 -9.83 -18.16
CA THR A 59 10.99 -11.27 -17.98
C THR A 59 9.52 -11.58 -18.18
N LYS A 60 9.21 -12.62 -18.95
CA LYS A 60 7.81 -13.05 -19.17
C LYS A 60 7.21 -13.60 -17.88
N LEU A 61 5.96 -13.25 -17.60
CA LEU A 61 5.15 -13.79 -16.50
C LEU A 61 4.04 -14.68 -17.07
N GLU A 62 3.94 -15.90 -16.56
CA GLU A 62 2.95 -16.89 -17.00
C GLU A 62 2.27 -17.57 -15.81
N ASN A 63 1.01 -17.92 -16.01
CA ASN A 63 0.19 -18.62 -15.02
C ASN A 63 0.15 -17.87 -13.68
N THR A 64 -0.09 -16.56 -13.73
CA THR A 64 -0.29 -15.71 -12.56
C THR A 64 -1.76 -15.35 -12.40
N ALA A 65 -2.17 -14.90 -11.22
CA ALA A 65 -3.52 -14.45 -10.93
C ALA A 65 -4.00 -13.29 -11.82
N ILE A 66 -3.07 -12.52 -12.39
CA ILE A 66 -3.37 -11.42 -13.31
C ILE A 66 -3.26 -11.84 -14.79
N GLY A 67 -3.18 -13.16 -15.05
CA GLY A 67 -2.96 -13.74 -16.36
C GLY A 67 -1.49 -13.74 -16.78
N ASN A 68 -1.27 -13.71 -18.10
CA ASN A 68 0.06 -13.58 -18.68
C ASN A 68 0.51 -12.11 -18.68
N GLY A 69 1.82 -11.89 -18.67
CA GLY A 69 2.37 -10.57 -18.44
C GLY A 69 3.88 -10.47 -18.58
N TYR A 70 4.41 -9.38 -18.03
CA TYR A 70 5.84 -9.11 -17.96
C TYR A 70 6.21 -8.50 -16.61
N LEU A 71 7.35 -8.94 -16.08
CA LEU A 71 8.08 -8.31 -15.02
C LEU A 71 9.15 -7.41 -15.64
N VAL A 72 9.03 -6.11 -15.42
CA VAL A 72 9.93 -5.09 -15.97
C VAL A 72 10.78 -4.53 -14.84
N GLY A 73 12.08 -4.78 -14.89
CA GLY A 73 13.04 -4.35 -13.89
C GLY A 73 13.79 -3.09 -14.26
N TYR A 74 14.19 -2.30 -13.26
CA TYR A 74 14.94 -1.05 -13.47
C TYR A 74 16.36 -1.10 -12.90
N ASP A 75 17.27 -0.40 -13.56
CA ASP A 75 18.73 -0.40 -13.30
C ASP A 75 19.14 0.13 -11.93
N LYS A 76 18.35 1.05 -11.35
CA LYS A 76 18.55 1.60 -10.00
C LYS A 76 17.61 1.00 -8.96
N GLY A 77 17.17 -0.24 -9.18
CA GLY A 77 16.23 -0.94 -8.33
C GLY A 77 14.76 -0.66 -8.67
N GLY A 78 13.90 -1.54 -8.16
CA GLY A 78 12.47 -1.54 -8.42
C GLY A 78 12.05 -2.37 -9.63
N TYR A 79 10.76 -2.64 -9.73
CA TYR A 79 10.12 -3.34 -10.83
C TYR A 79 8.65 -2.97 -10.99
N SER A 80 8.12 -3.21 -12.20
CA SER A 80 6.70 -3.13 -12.55
C SER A 80 6.20 -4.48 -13.05
N VAL A 81 4.96 -4.81 -12.71
CA VAL A 81 4.25 -6.00 -13.19
C VAL A 81 3.13 -5.59 -14.14
N PHE A 82 3.27 -5.94 -15.41
CA PHE A 82 2.30 -5.64 -16.47
C PHE A 82 1.53 -6.89 -16.88
N SER A 83 0.20 -6.82 -16.99
CA SER A 83 -0.64 -7.87 -17.56
C SER A 83 -0.88 -7.63 -19.05
N THR A 84 -0.62 -8.62 -19.90
CA THR A 84 -0.95 -8.54 -21.33
C THR A 84 -2.44 -8.61 -21.59
N ASN A 85 -3.18 -9.34 -20.75
CA ASN A 85 -4.62 -9.52 -20.89
C ASN A 85 -5.36 -8.25 -20.46
N GLY A 86 -4.98 -7.69 -19.31
CA GLY A 86 -5.59 -6.48 -18.78
C GLY A 86 -5.03 -5.18 -19.37
N LYS A 87 -3.93 -5.26 -20.16
CA LYS A 87 -3.17 -4.11 -20.69
C LYS A 87 -2.92 -3.03 -19.64
N LYS A 88 -2.56 -3.44 -18.42
CA LYS A 88 -2.41 -2.56 -17.25
C LYS A 88 -1.29 -3.04 -16.32
N ILE A 89 -0.76 -2.12 -15.53
CA ILE A 89 0.26 -2.38 -14.52
C ILE A 89 -0.45 -2.68 -13.20
N TYR A 90 -0.22 -3.86 -12.65
CA TYR A 90 -0.89 -4.33 -11.42
C TYR A 90 -0.08 -4.04 -10.15
N MET A 91 1.23 -3.95 -10.27
CA MET A 91 2.12 -3.73 -9.14
C MET A 91 3.33 -2.93 -9.58
N VAL A 92 3.73 -1.96 -8.78
CA VAL A 92 5.03 -1.29 -8.86
C VAL A 92 5.67 -1.37 -7.49
N ASN A 93 6.82 -2.03 -7.41
CA ASN A 93 7.71 -1.89 -6.27
C ASN A 93 8.86 -0.95 -6.69
N PRO A 94 9.02 0.21 -6.06
CA PRO A 94 10.02 1.20 -6.42
C PRO A 94 11.46 0.90 -5.99
N TYR A 95 11.65 0.06 -4.96
CA TYR A 95 12.91 -0.03 -4.22
C TYR A 95 13.50 -1.44 -4.17
N GLU A 96 12.75 -2.49 -4.48
CA GLU A 96 13.29 -3.85 -4.46
C GLU A 96 14.41 -4.03 -5.48
N THR A 97 15.61 -4.33 -4.99
CA THR A 97 16.82 -4.55 -5.79
C THR A 97 17.06 -6.04 -6.09
N SER A 98 16.42 -6.93 -5.32
CA SER A 98 16.55 -8.38 -5.42
C SER A 98 15.18 -9.03 -5.46
N TYR A 99 14.62 -9.18 -6.66
CA TYR A 99 13.36 -9.90 -6.88
C TYR A 99 13.61 -11.10 -7.78
N SER A 100 12.96 -12.21 -7.48
CA SER A 100 12.92 -13.37 -8.36
C SER A 100 11.55 -13.49 -9.00
N TYR A 101 11.51 -14.07 -10.20
CA TYR A 101 10.27 -14.46 -10.87
C TYR A 101 9.33 -15.23 -9.92
N SER A 102 9.89 -16.19 -9.19
CA SER A 102 9.14 -17.05 -8.26
C SER A 102 8.50 -16.24 -7.14
N LEU A 103 9.27 -15.34 -6.50
CA LEU A 103 8.77 -14.49 -5.43
C LEU A 103 7.61 -13.62 -5.91
N VAL A 104 7.81 -12.86 -7.00
CA VAL A 104 6.79 -11.96 -7.54
C VAL A 104 5.54 -12.72 -7.96
N LYS A 105 5.70 -13.90 -8.57
CA LYS A 105 4.58 -14.77 -8.93
C LYS A 105 3.78 -15.21 -7.70
N THR A 106 4.45 -15.66 -6.64
CA THR A 106 3.80 -16.04 -5.38
C THR A 106 3.07 -14.86 -4.77
N MET A 107 3.66 -13.66 -4.78
CA MET A 107 3.00 -12.44 -4.30
C MET A 107 1.72 -12.12 -5.06
N LEU A 108 1.79 -12.11 -6.39
CA LEU A 108 0.65 -11.82 -7.24
C LEU A 108 -0.47 -12.85 -7.01
N ASN A 109 -0.11 -14.12 -6.87
CA ASN A 109 -1.10 -15.17 -6.60
C ASN A 109 -1.71 -15.01 -5.20
N ASN A 110 -0.90 -14.74 -4.18
CA ASN A 110 -1.40 -14.51 -2.82
C ASN A 110 -2.33 -13.30 -2.70
N PHE A 111 -2.12 -12.26 -3.50
CA PHE A 111 -2.90 -11.03 -3.38
C PHE A 111 -4.09 -10.96 -4.36
N TYR A 112 -3.90 -11.43 -5.59
CA TYR A 112 -4.87 -11.26 -6.68
C TYR A 112 -5.65 -12.53 -7.06
N LYS A 113 -5.29 -13.74 -6.58
CA LYS A 113 -5.96 -14.99 -7.00
C LYS A 113 -7.28 -15.17 -6.24
N PRO A 114 -8.46 -15.11 -6.90
CA PRO A 114 -9.74 -15.29 -6.20
C PRO A 114 -10.13 -16.76 -6.09
N LYS A 115 -10.97 -17.11 -5.10
CA LYS A 115 -11.76 -18.35 -5.10
C LYS A 115 -13.00 -18.26 -6.00
N ASN A 116 -13.50 -17.07 -6.30
CA ASN A 116 -14.64 -16.82 -7.20
C ASN A 116 -14.53 -15.43 -7.87
N ASN A 117 -14.58 -15.39 -9.20
CA ASN A 117 -14.67 -14.22 -10.11
C ASN A 117 -14.61 -12.82 -9.46
N ILE A 118 -13.41 -12.32 -9.21
CA ILE A 118 -13.21 -10.88 -9.04
C ILE A 118 -13.07 -10.26 -10.43
N VAL A 119 -13.98 -9.34 -10.74
CA VAL A 119 -13.86 -8.46 -11.90
C VAL A 119 -13.06 -7.24 -11.45
N PRO A 120 -11.86 -6.98 -12.01
CA PRO A 120 -11.19 -5.69 -11.83
C PRO A 120 -12.19 -4.57 -12.16
N LEU A 121 -12.26 -3.51 -11.34
CA LEU A 121 -13.17 -2.40 -11.62
C LEU A 121 -12.74 -1.66 -12.89
N ASP A 122 -13.28 -2.06 -14.03
CA ASP A 122 -13.18 -1.30 -15.27
C ASP A 122 -14.18 -0.12 -15.29
N LYS A 123 -15.08 -0.01 -14.29
CA LYS A 123 -16.06 1.08 -14.17
C LYS A 123 -15.92 1.89 -12.87
N PRO A 124 -16.10 3.22 -12.90
CA PRO A 124 -16.25 4.05 -11.71
C PRO A 124 -17.43 3.60 -10.85
N ALA A 125 -17.30 3.68 -9.53
CA ALA A 125 -18.42 3.47 -8.61
C ALA A 125 -19.42 4.65 -8.73
N PRO A 126 -20.72 4.45 -8.42
CA PRO A 126 -21.68 5.55 -8.40
C PRO A 126 -21.23 6.63 -7.40
N GLY A 127 -20.95 7.85 -7.87
CA GLY A 127 -20.40 8.95 -7.06
C GLY A 127 -18.92 9.25 -7.28
N ASP A 128 -18.22 8.45 -8.10
CA ASP A 128 -16.82 8.68 -8.46
C ASP A 128 -16.73 9.91 -9.40
N HIS A 129 -16.42 11.08 -8.83
CA HIS A 129 -16.20 12.31 -9.59
C HIS A 129 -15.02 12.11 -10.54
N LYS A 130 -15.31 11.89 -11.84
CA LYS A 130 -14.40 11.82 -12.99
C LYS A 130 -13.01 11.26 -12.63
N ARG A 131 -12.84 9.93 -12.74
CA ARG A 131 -11.50 9.36 -12.93
C ARG A 131 -10.85 10.11 -14.10
N LEU A 132 -9.74 10.79 -13.84
CA LEU A 132 -8.99 11.52 -14.87
C LEU A 132 -8.33 10.49 -15.79
N HIS A 133 -9.06 9.86 -16.71
CA HIS A 133 -8.66 8.68 -17.51
C HIS A 133 -7.44 8.83 -18.46
N ASP A 134 -6.32 9.42 -18.05
CA ASP A 134 -5.12 9.60 -18.88
C ASP A 134 -4.21 8.35 -18.96
N TRP A 135 -4.61 7.23 -18.34
CA TRP A 135 -3.72 6.11 -17.96
C TRP A 135 -4.05 4.81 -18.71
N ASN A 136 -4.67 4.93 -19.89
CA ASN A 136 -4.95 3.78 -20.72
C ASN A 136 -3.71 3.43 -21.56
N TYR A 137 -3.25 2.18 -21.50
CA TYR A 137 -2.19 1.65 -22.36
C TYR A 137 -2.46 1.90 -23.86
N SER A 138 -3.72 1.94 -24.28
CA SER A 138 -4.10 2.28 -25.66
C SER A 138 -3.83 3.75 -26.03
N GLU A 139 -3.77 4.64 -25.05
CA GLU A 139 -3.53 6.07 -25.20
C GLU A 139 -2.09 6.48 -24.86
N PHE A 140 -1.25 5.52 -24.49
CA PHE A 140 0.18 5.75 -24.32
C PHE A 140 0.86 5.99 -25.66
N SER A 141 1.80 6.94 -25.69
CA SER A 141 2.66 7.27 -26.82
C SER A 141 4.11 7.45 -26.37
N LYS A 142 5.08 7.24 -27.27
CA LYS A 142 6.50 7.45 -26.98
C LYS A 142 6.78 8.88 -26.53
N GLN A 143 6.05 9.85 -27.07
CA GLN A 143 6.17 11.26 -26.68
C GLN A 143 5.82 11.48 -25.19
N LYS A 144 4.86 10.75 -24.61
CA LYS A 144 4.56 10.84 -23.17
C LYS A 144 5.77 10.42 -22.32
N LEU A 145 6.49 9.38 -22.73
CA LEU A 145 7.74 8.96 -22.07
C LEU A 145 8.84 10.02 -22.20
N ILE A 146 9.08 10.53 -23.41
CA ILE A 146 10.10 11.56 -23.66
C ILE A 146 9.81 12.81 -22.84
N ASN A 147 8.55 13.24 -22.77
CA ASN A 147 8.15 14.39 -21.97
C ASN A 147 8.42 14.15 -20.48
N ALA A 148 8.10 12.95 -19.96
CA ALA A 148 8.35 12.62 -18.56
C ALA A 148 9.85 12.57 -18.22
N GLN A 149 10.69 12.04 -19.11
CA GLN A 149 12.14 11.96 -18.92
C GLN A 149 12.82 13.33 -18.94
N ASN A 150 12.29 14.29 -19.70
CA ASN A 150 12.87 15.62 -19.86
C ASN A 150 12.16 16.72 -19.06
N ALA A 151 11.14 16.36 -18.29
CA ALA A 151 10.34 17.32 -17.52
C ALA A 151 11.20 18.08 -16.51
N LYS A 152 10.97 19.39 -16.38
CA LYS A 152 11.54 20.20 -15.31
C LYS A 152 10.65 20.12 -14.05
N PRO A 153 11.16 20.45 -12.85
CA PRO A 153 10.38 20.36 -11.61
C PRO A 153 9.04 21.13 -11.63
N ASN A 154 8.98 22.28 -12.31
CA ASN A 154 7.75 23.06 -12.47
C ASN A 154 6.70 22.40 -13.39
N GLU A 155 7.09 21.39 -14.18
CA GLU A 155 6.21 20.63 -15.07
C GLU A 155 5.69 19.34 -14.42
N PHE A 156 6.27 18.90 -13.30
CA PHE A 156 5.94 17.63 -12.66
C PHE A 156 4.45 17.51 -12.33
N LYS A 157 3.85 18.57 -11.76
CA LYS A 157 2.41 18.58 -11.46
C LYS A 157 1.55 18.39 -12.70
N LYS A 158 1.90 19.03 -13.82
CA LYS A 158 1.17 18.94 -15.08
C LYS A 158 1.28 17.55 -15.70
N LEU A 159 2.42 16.90 -15.55
CA LEU A 159 2.71 15.56 -16.07
C LEU A 159 2.35 14.43 -15.09
N ASN A 160 1.83 14.79 -13.91
CA ASN A 160 1.50 13.87 -12.82
C ASN A 160 2.72 13.00 -12.44
N ILE A 161 3.86 13.67 -12.26
CA ILE A 161 5.10 13.09 -11.74
C ILE A 161 5.15 13.37 -10.24
N HIS A 162 5.32 12.31 -9.47
CA HIS A 162 5.41 12.30 -8.01
C HIS A 162 6.86 12.06 -7.61
N PRO A 163 7.69 13.11 -7.48
CA PRO A 163 9.08 12.94 -7.08
C PRO A 163 9.15 12.32 -5.69
N SER A 164 9.88 11.21 -5.58
CA SER A 164 10.24 10.67 -4.28
C SER A 164 11.20 11.64 -3.57
N LYS A 165 11.08 11.71 -2.24
CA LYS A 165 11.92 12.56 -1.37
C LYS A 165 12.48 11.69 -0.26
N ASN A 166 13.80 11.67 -0.10
CA ASN A 166 14.49 10.89 0.93
C ASN A 166 14.07 9.41 1.03
N GLY A 167 13.74 8.80 -0.11
CA GLY A 167 13.25 7.43 -0.19
C GLY A 167 11.78 7.25 0.21
N PHE A 168 10.99 8.31 0.27
CA PHE A 168 9.53 8.27 0.41
C PHE A 168 8.85 8.53 -0.94
N ILE A 169 7.86 7.72 -1.28
CA ILE A 169 6.95 7.95 -2.42
C ILE A 169 5.72 8.67 -1.95
N TYR A 170 5.17 9.54 -2.80
CA TYR A 170 3.97 10.31 -2.51
C TYR A 170 2.85 9.99 -3.49
N ALA A 171 1.66 9.74 -2.96
CA ALA A 171 0.43 9.60 -3.74
C ALA A 171 -0.33 10.93 -3.81
N ASP A 172 -1.34 11.01 -4.70
CA ASP A 172 -2.20 12.20 -4.83
C ASP A 172 -3.00 12.50 -3.54
N TYR A 173 -3.42 11.44 -2.84
CA TYR A 173 -4.06 11.52 -1.54
C TYR A 173 -3.40 10.54 -0.59
N GLU A 174 -3.10 11.00 0.62
CA GLU A 174 -2.55 10.17 1.67
C GLU A 174 -3.23 10.44 2.99
N VAL A 175 -3.27 9.42 3.84
CA VAL A 175 -3.70 9.59 5.22
C VAL A 175 -2.69 10.49 5.95
N LYS A 176 -3.17 11.28 6.93
CA LYS A 176 -2.27 12.09 7.76
C LYS A 176 -1.21 11.21 8.42
N HIS A 177 0.02 11.69 8.55
CA HIS A 177 1.13 10.93 9.15
C HIS A 177 1.47 9.63 8.38
N SER A 178 1.24 9.60 7.06
CA SER A 178 1.50 8.43 6.20
C SER A 178 2.96 7.96 6.22
N TRP A 179 3.91 8.84 6.57
CA TRP A 179 5.33 8.50 6.75
C TRP A 179 5.51 7.29 7.67
N TRP A 180 4.64 7.14 8.69
CA TRP A 180 4.62 6.00 9.59
C TRP A 180 4.58 4.67 8.82
N PHE A 181 3.62 4.52 7.91
CA PHE A 181 3.46 3.32 7.11
C PHE A 181 4.58 3.16 6.08
N LYS A 182 5.17 4.25 5.60
CA LYS A 182 6.28 4.21 4.64
C LYS A 182 7.60 3.80 5.31
N SER A 183 7.75 4.02 6.61
CA SER A 183 8.96 3.71 7.39
C SER A 183 8.88 2.41 8.18
N ILE A 184 7.71 1.98 8.65
CA ILE A 184 7.60 0.84 9.58
C ILE A 184 8.02 -0.48 8.90
N SER A 185 8.98 -1.21 9.50
CA SER A 185 9.55 -2.46 8.96
C SER A 185 9.43 -3.65 9.93
N SER A 186 9.93 -4.83 9.56
CA SER A 186 9.79 -6.10 10.31
C SER A 186 10.00 -6.00 11.82
N ASN A 187 11.02 -5.27 12.23
CA ASN A 187 11.37 -5.12 13.64
C ASN A 187 10.33 -4.29 14.41
N ASN A 188 9.70 -3.32 13.75
CA ASN A 188 8.78 -2.38 14.39
C ASN A 188 7.37 -2.97 14.63
N TYR A 189 7.08 -4.15 14.10
CA TYR A 189 5.83 -4.87 14.38
C TYR A 189 6.06 -6.27 14.98
N GLY A 190 7.26 -6.55 15.49
CA GLY A 190 7.54 -7.71 16.33
C GLY A 190 7.80 -9.00 15.55
N ILE A 191 8.24 -8.90 14.28
CA ILE A 191 8.73 -10.06 13.53
C ILE A 191 10.25 -10.12 13.62
N ASN A 192 10.77 -11.09 14.36
CA ASN A 192 12.18 -11.47 14.28
C ASN A 192 12.31 -12.81 13.53
N SER A 193 13.21 -12.89 12.55
CA SER A 193 13.37 -14.04 11.63
C SER A 193 14.01 -15.26 12.29
N THR A 194 14.52 -15.11 13.50
CA THR A 194 15.09 -16.20 14.27
C THR A 194 14.16 -16.47 15.45
N GLU A 195 13.57 -17.66 15.44
CA GLU A 195 13.06 -18.29 16.66
C GLU A 195 11.73 -17.77 17.23
N TYR A 196 10.62 -18.22 16.63
CA TYR A 196 9.37 -18.48 17.36
C TYR A 196 9.52 -19.73 18.25
N THR A 197 10.64 -19.90 18.95
CA THR A 197 10.84 -21.01 19.89
C THR A 197 10.23 -20.61 21.21
N TYR A 198 9.04 -21.18 21.43
CA TYR A 198 8.46 -21.33 22.74
C TYR A 198 9.47 -21.96 23.72
N HIS A 199 9.99 -21.18 24.67
CA HIS A 199 10.75 -21.73 25.79
C HIS A 199 9.78 -22.03 26.94
N LYS A 200 9.27 -23.26 26.96
CA LYS A 200 8.51 -23.80 28.09
C LYS A 200 9.43 -23.88 29.32
N GLY A 201 9.46 -22.85 30.16
CA GLY A 201 10.31 -22.86 31.35
C GLY A 201 10.41 -21.56 32.11
N ASP A 202 10.24 -20.41 31.46
CA ASP A 202 10.40 -19.13 32.17
C ASP A 202 9.19 -18.81 33.05
N GLU A 203 9.45 -18.60 34.34
CA GLU A 203 8.44 -18.35 35.36
C GLU A 203 7.66 -17.04 35.13
N TYR A 204 8.32 -16.03 34.55
CA TYR A 204 7.71 -14.80 34.05
C TYR A 204 6.60 -15.08 33.02
N TYR A 205 6.83 -16.05 32.13
CA TYR A 205 5.89 -16.43 31.08
C TYR A 205 4.69 -17.17 31.66
N ASN A 206 4.90 -18.11 32.58
CA ASN A 206 3.80 -18.87 33.19
C ASN A 206 2.79 -17.97 33.93
N ASN A 207 3.23 -16.84 34.49
CA ASN A 207 2.34 -15.87 35.12
C ASN A 207 1.70 -14.90 34.11
N PHE A 208 2.45 -14.47 33.10
CA PHE A 208 1.93 -13.64 32.00
C PHE A 208 0.79 -14.32 31.24
N TRP A 209 0.95 -15.58 30.88
CA TRP A 209 -0.05 -16.33 30.09
C TRP A 209 -1.31 -16.71 30.89
N LYS A 210 -1.21 -16.79 32.22
CA LYS A 210 -2.39 -16.92 33.10
C LYS A 210 -3.22 -15.64 33.14
N LYS A 211 -2.57 -14.47 33.03
CA LYS A 211 -3.21 -13.14 33.04
C LYS A 211 -3.97 -12.85 31.74
N TYR A 212 -3.49 -13.41 30.62
CA TYR A 212 -4.10 -13.25 29.29
C TYR A 212 -4.48 -14.60 28.70
N PRO A 213 -5.59 -15.23 29.15
CA PRO A 213 -6.00 -16.53 28.64
C PRO A 213 -6.45 -16.45 27.17
N SER A 214 -6.28 -17.54 26.41
CA SER A 214 -6.82 -17.62 25.06
C SER A 214 -8.35 -17.59 25.08
N TYR A 215 -8.96 -17.01 24.04
CA TYR A 215 -10.41 -17.13 23.86
C TYR A 215 -10.83 -18.55 23.43
N TYR A 216 -9.88 -19.37 22.95
CA TYR A 216 -10.11 -20.72 22.46
C TYR A 216 -9.26 -21.74 23.22
N THR A 217 -9.86 -22.41 24.21
CA THR A 217 -9.23 -23.38 25.10
C THR A 217 -9.30 -24.82 24.55
N LYS A 218 -8.96 -25.04 23.27
CA LYS A 218 -8.80 -26.43 22.79
C LYS A 218 -7.36 -26.88 23.00
N SER A 219 -7.18 -27.78 23.97
CA SER A 219 -5.94 -28.49 24.26
C SER A 219 -5.39 -29.17 23.01
N GLY A 220 -4.16 -28.86 22.61
CA GLY A 220 -3.41 -29.61 21.59
C GLY A 220 -2.82 -28.81 20.43
N PHE A 221 -3.08 -27.51 20.31
CA PHE A 221 -2.75 -26.75 19.09
C PHE A 221 -1.45 -25.92 19.14
N TYR A 222 -0.59 -26.10 20.15
CA TYR A 222 0.60 -25.27 20.41
C TYR A 222 1.79 -25.42 19.44
N LYS A 223 1.62 -26.01 18.26
CA LYS A 223 2.71 -26.15 17.28
C LYS A 223 2.23 -25.86 15.87
N LYS A 224 2.52 -24.65 15.40
CA LYS A 224 2.73 -24.40 13.97
C LYS A 224 4.13 -23.84 13.78
N THR A 225 4.84 -24.39 12.81
CA THR A 225 6.15 -23.93 12.34
C THR A 225 5.97 -22.67 11.51
N ALA A 226 6.62 -21.59 11.96
CA ALA A 226 7.01 -20.30 11.38
C ALA A 226 6.46 -19.72 10.05
N ASP A 227 5.81 -20.45 9.12
CA ASP A 227 5.85 -20.05 7.71
C ASP A 227 4.53 -19.58 7.07
N GLY A 228 3.44 -19.34 7.83
CA GLY A 228 2.19 -18.85 7.21
C GLY A 228 1.15 -18.23 8.13
N GLY A 229 0.50 -17.16 7.65
CA GLY A 229 -0.68 -16.55 8.27
C GLY A 229 -0.44 -15.31 9.13
N ILE A 230 0.80 -14.85 9.29
CA ILE A 230 1.12 -13.72 10.18
C ILE A 230 0.79 -12.34 9.58
N CYS A 231 0.66 -12.21 8.26
CA CYS A 231 0.46 -10.92 7.60
C CYS A 231 -0.81 -10.18 8.07
N GLY A 232 -1.88 -10.90 8.43
CA GLY A 232 -3.08 -10.29 9.03
C GLY A 232 -2.82 -9.67 10.41
N TYR A 233 -1.99 -10.32 11.24
CA TYR A 233 -1.56 -9.78 12.52
C TYR A 233 -0.69 -8.55 12.34
N VAL A 234 0.25 -8.60 11.39
CA VAL A 234 1.13 -7.47 11.06
C VAL A 234 0.32 -6.26 10.57
N ALA A 235 -0.54 -6.44 9.58
CA ALA A 235 -1.32 -5.35 9.01
C ALA A 235 -2.28 -4.72 10.03
N MET A 236 -2.95 -5.55 10.86
CA MET A 236 -3.79 -5.05 11.94
C MET A 236 -2.98 -4.33 13.02
N ASN A 237 -1.79 -4.82 13.34
CA ASN A 237 -0.90 -4.16 14.30
C ASN A 237 -0.45 -2.78 13.79
N MET A 238 -0.10 -2.64 12.51
CA MET A 238 0.20 -1.33 11.91
C MET A 238 -0.96 -0.34 12.09
N LEU A 239 -2.21 -0.80 11.90
CA LEU A 239 -3.40 0.02 12.06
C LEU A 239 -3.67 0.40 13.53
N ILE A 240 -3.44 -0.52 14.47
CA ILE A 240 -3.59 -0.28 15.90
C ILE A 240 -2.55 0.72 16.40
N GLN A 241 -1.28 0.52 16.05
CA GLN A 241 -0.19 1.46 16.37
C GLN A 241 -0.45 2.85 15.81
N TYR A 242 -0.90 2.94 14.56
CA TYR A 242 -1.24 4.22 13.95
C TYR A 242 -2.35 4.96 14.73
N ASN A 243 -3.38 4.24 15.17
CA ASN A 243 -4.45 4.86 15.97
C ASN A 243 -3.93 5.30 17.35
N GLU A 244 -3.18 4.44 18.05
CA GLU A 244 -2.60 4.74 19.36
C GLU A 244 -1.70 5.99 19.33
N LEU A 245 -0.82 6.08 18.32
CA LEU A 245 0.24 7.10 18.26
C LEU A 245 -0.23 8.43 17.64
N PHE A 246 -1.27 8.43 16.80
CA PHE A 246 -1.67 9.61 16.02
C PHE A 246 -3.15 10.01 16.13
N LYS A 247 -4.04 9.13 16.62
CA LYS A 247 -5.49 9.42 16.70
C LYS A 247 -5.99 9.56 18.13
N GLY A 248 -5.59 8.66 19.02
CA GLY A 248 -5.96 8.70 20.43
C GLY A 248 -5.39 7.52 21.20
N ASN A 249 -5.01 7.78 22.45
CA ASN A 249 -4.41 6.80 23.34
C ASN A 249 -5.48 5.91 24.00
N GLY A 250 -5.08 4.70 24.34
CA GLY A 250 -5.78 3.74 25.20
C GLY A 250 -5.97 2.40 24.53
N TYR A 251 -5.48 2.24 23.29
CA TYR A 251 -5.46 0.97 22.58
C TYR A 251 -4.43 0.07 23.24
N ILE A 252 -3.31 0.64 23.68
CA ILE A 252 -2.24 -0.04 24.40
C ILE A 252 -2.21 0.49 25.84
N SER A 253 -2.30 -0.39 26.84
CA SER A 253 -2.18 -0.01 28.25
C SER A 253 -0.74 0.39 28.59
N ASP A 254 -0.53 1.11 29.70
CA ASP A 254 0.84 1.46 30.11
C ASP A 254 1.71 0.22 30.38
N GLU A 255 1.12 -0.84 30.96
CA GLU A 255 1.79 -2.13 31.10
C GLU A 255 2.16 -2.76 29.74
N GLU A 256 1.25 -2.77 28.77
CA GLU A 256 1.54 -3.27 27.42
C GLU A 256 2.62 -2.41 26.72
N TYR A 257 2.63 -1.10 26.98
CA TYR A 257 3.66 -0.19 26.48
C TYR A 257 5.04 -0.55 27.01
N ASP A 258 5.19 -0.66 28.34
CA ASP A 258 6.47 -0.94 28.99
C ASP A 258 7.00 -2.32 28.63
N MET A 259 6.09 -3.28 28.37
CA MET A 259 6.46 -4.63 27.98
C MET A 259 6.87 -4.74 26.51
N PHE A 260 6.12 -4.09 25.61
CA PHE A 260 6.22 -4.40 24.19
C PHE A 260 6.87 -3.31 23.35
N TYR A 261 6.86 -2.04 23.77
CA TYR A 261 7.32 -0.93 22.93
C TYR A 261 8.70 -0.45 23.38
N HIS A 262 9.70 -0.71 22.55
CA HIS A 262 11.09 -0.34 22.79
C HIS A 262 11.46 0.88 21.95
N PHE A 263 11.27 2.07 22.52
CA PHE A 263 11.71 3.33 21.91
C PHE A 263 13.22 3.50 22.03
N LYS A 264 13.89 3.80 20.92
CA LYS A 264 15.33 4.09 20.94
C LYS A 264 15.58 5.44 21.63
N LYS A 265 16.69 5.50 22.35
CA LYS A 265 17.06 6.67 23.17
C LYS A 265 17.85 7.74 22.41
N GLU A 266 18.50 7.39 21.29
CA GLU A 266 19.36 8.30 20.54
C GLU A 266 19.07 8.26 19.04
N TYR A 267 18.67 9.40 18.47
CA TYR A 267 18.78 9.67 17.04
C TYR A 267 20.17 10.24 16.77
N ARG A 268 20.98 9.58 15.94
CA ARG A 268 22.25 10.14 15.46
C ARG A 268 22.06 10.65 14.04
N ASN A 269 22.49 11.89 13.80
CA ASN A 269 22.28 12.71 12.60
C ASN A 269 22.88 12.18 11.27
N ASN A 270 23.10 10.88 11.11
CA ASN A 270 23.53 10.32 9.83
C ASN A 270 22.30 10.06 8.95
N ILE A 271 21.78 11.15 8.37
CA ILE A 271 20.75 11.10 7.33
C ILE A 271 21.42 10.55 6.07
N SER A 272 20.91 9.41 5.59
CA SER A 272 21.27 8.84 4.29
C SER A 272 20.14 9.08 3.29
N ASP A 273 20.40 8.86 2.00
CA ASP A 273 19.41 8.92 0.92
C ASP A 273 18.17 8.02 1.16
N TYR A 274 18.25 7.08 2.13
CA TYR A 274 17.18 6.21 2.59
C TYR A 274 16.65 6.64 3.97
N THR A 275 16.20 7.88 4.11
CA THR A 275 15.74 8.44 5.39
C THR A 275 14.61 7.63 6.02
N HIS A 276 13.73 6.99 5.23
CA HIS A 276 12.71 6.09 5.78
C HIS A 276 13.30 4.95 6.63
N LYS A 277 14.50 4.44 6.31
CA LYS A 277 15.20 3.42 7.10
C LYS A 277 15.76 4.01 8.39
N THR A 278 16.29 5.23 8.34
CA THR A 278 16.75 5.94 9.54
C THR A 278 15.57 6.19 10.48
N ILE A 279 14.42 6.64 9.95
CA ILE A 279 13.20 6.82 10.74
C ILE A 279 12.73 5.49 11.36
N SER A 280 12.72 4.40 10.58
CA SER A 280 12.40 3.04 11.08
C SER A 280 13.28 2.59 12.24
N ASN A 281 14.59 2.87 12.17
CA ASN A 281 15.58 2.35 13.12
C ASN A 281 15.69 3.20 14.40
N TYR A 282 15.39 4.49 14.35
CA TYR A 282 15.71 5.42 15.44
C TYR A 282 14.51 6.19 16.00
N ILE A 283 13.40 6.28 15.26
CA ILE A 283 12.23 7.08 15.68
C ILE A 283 11.04 6.17 15.95
N VAL A 284 10.77 5.23 15.05
CA VAL A 284 9.72 4.23 15.20
C VAL A 284 10.14 3.25 16.32
N PRO A 285 9.25 2.89 17.27
CA PRO A 285 9.56 1.89 18.28
C PRO A 285 9.84 0.53 17.64
N ASP A 286 10.80 -0.19 18.21
CA ASP A 286 10.86 -1.63 17.99
C ASP A 286 9.77 -2.28 18.83
N LEU A 287 9.09 -3.28 18.28
CA LEU A 287 8.09 -4.02 19.02
C LEU A 287 8.69 -5.34 19.45
N ASP A 288 8.54 -5.65 20.73
CA ASP A 288 8.99 -6.90 21.30
C ASP A 288 8.35 -8.09 20.54
N PRO A 289 9.14 -9.10 20.13
CA PRO A 289 8.61 -10.26 19.43
C PRO A 289 7.46 -10.98 20.17
N TYR A 290 7.40 -10.88 21.50
CA TYR A 290 6.31 -11.45 22.29
C TYR A 290 4.97 -10.75 22.08
N PHE A 291 4.93 -9.54 21.53
CA PHE A 291 3.67 -8.88 21.19
C PHE A 291 2.88 -9.66 20.13
N MET A 292 3.57 -10.21 19.12
CA MET A 292 2.89 -11.07 18.14
C MET A 292 2.35 -12.35 18.78
N ASN A 293 3.09 -12.95 19.71
CA ASN A 293 2.60 -14.10 20.48
C ASN A 293 1.39 -13.73 21.35
N TYR A 294 1.39 -12.54 21.95
CA TYR A 294 0.28 -11.99 22.72
C TYR A 294 -1.01 -11.87 21.89
N LEU A 295 -0.92 -11.32 20.67
CA LEU A 295 -2.09 -11.26 19.78
C LEU A 295 -2.52 -12.66 19.33
N TYR A 296 -1.56 -13.48 18.94
CA TYR A 296 -1.79 -14.80 18.39
C TYR A 296 -2.48 -15.73 19.40
N GLN A 297 -2.04 -15.71 20.66
CA GLN A 297 -2.63 -16.54 21.71
C GLN A 297 -4.07 -16.14 22.03
N LYS A 298 -4.43 -14.85 21.92
CA LYS A 298 -5.81 -14.42 22.13
C LYS A 298 -6.74 -14.89 21.01
N THR A 299 -6.34 -14.81 19.74
CA THR A 299 -7.28 -15.04 18.63
C THR A 299 -7.13 -16.36 17.89
N TRP A 300 -5.95 -16.97 17.89
CA TRP A 300 -5.54 -18.19 17.19
C TRP A 300 -6.36 -18.57 15.93
N PHE A 301 -5.75 -18.41 14.75
CA PHE A 301 -6.29 -18.90 13.48
C PHE A 301 -5.32 -19.94 12.88
N GLY A 302 -5.70 -21.23 12.94
CA GLY A 302 -4.85 -22.35 12.51
C GLY A 302 -4.51 -22.36 11.01
N ASP A 303 -5.41 -21.83 10.18
CA ASP A 303 -5.32 -21.88 8.71
C ASP A 303 -4.81 -20.57 8.09
N GLY A 304 -4.32 -19.63 8.91
CA GLY A 304 -3.93 -18.28 8.48
C GLY A 304 -5.07 -17.25 8.63
N VAL A 305 -4.76 -15.98 8.37
CA VAL A 305 -5.70 -14.86 8.53
C VAL A 305 -6.15 -14.35 7.17
N GLY A 306 -7.24 -14.91 6.66
CA GLY A 306 -7.77 -14.67 5.32
C GLY A 306 -9.20 -14.21 5.22
N ARG A 307 -9.88 -13.99 6.35
CA ARG A 307 -11.26 -13.50 6.37
C ARG A 307 -11.40 -12.24 7.19
N ILE A 308 -12.32 -11.39 6.80
CA ILE A 308 -12.56 -10.07 7.39
C ILE A 308 -12.90 -10.15 8.88
N TRP A 309 -13.64 -11.18 9.29
CA TRP A 309 -13.95 -11.38 10.70
C TRP A 309 -12.68 -11.68 11.53
N GLU A 310 -11.62 -12.23 10.91
CA GLU A 310 -10.38 -12.58 11.60
C GLU A 310 -9.60 -11.31 11.89
N TYR A 311 -9.55 -10.36 10.94
CA TYR A 311 -8.99 -9.02 11.15
C TYR A 311 -9.70 -8.29 12.29
N LYS A 312 -11.04 -8.34 12.29
CA LYS A 312 -11.84 -7.78 13.38
C LYS A 312 -11.47 -8.41 14.72
N TYR A 313 -11.40 -9.73 14.81
CA TYR A 313 -11.06 -10.43 16.05
C TYR A 313 -9.64 -10.13 16.54
N ILE A 314 -8.65 -10.01 15.63
CA ILE A 314 -7.29 -9.57 15.97
C ILE A 314 -7.36 -8.20 16.65
N GLY A 315 -8.09 -7.25 16.07
CA GLY A 315 -8.29 -5.96 16.71
C GLY A 315 -9.02 -6.07 18.06
N GLU A 316 -10.11 -6.84 18.14
CA GLU A 316 -10.89 -6.98 19.38
C GLU A 316 -10.10 -7.62 20.53
N SER A 317 -9.08 -8.43 20.21
CA SER A 317 -8.17 -9.01 21.21
C SER A 317 -7.44 -7.97 22.06
N ILE A 318 -7.26 -6.77 21.52
CA ILE A 318 -6.65 -5.63 22.20
C ILE A 318 -7.73 -4.67 22.70
N LEU A 319 -8.74 -4.41 21.85
CA LEU A 319 -9.61 -3.24 22.00
C LEU A 319 -10.91 -3.51 22.76
N ARG A 320 -11.43 -4.75 22.74
CA ARG A 320 -12.79 -5.04 23.21
C ARG A 320 -13.00 -4.73 24.68
N ASP A 321 -12.10 -5.20 25.54
CA ASP A 321 -12.24 -5.00 26.99
C ASP A 321 -11.98 -3.55 27.37
N LYS A 322 -11.03 -2.89 26.69
CA LYS A 322 -10.73 -1.47 26.88
C LYS A 322 -11.92 -0.59 26.50
N TRP A 323 -12.61 -0.93 25.40
CA TRP A 323 -13.86 -0.27 25.01
C TRP A 323 -14.99 -0.51 26.01
N LYS A 324 -15.19 -1.74 26.50
CA LYS A 324 -16.19 -2.02 27.54
C LYS A 324 -15.94 -1.23 28.83
N ARG A 325 -14.68 -0.97 29.16
CA ARG A 325 -14.26 -0.13 30.30
C ARG A 325 -14.26 1.37 29.98
N SER A 326 -14.72 1.77 28.80
CA SER A 326 -14.73 3.17 28.33
C SER A 326 -13.34 3.83 28.30
N GLU A 327 -12.27 3.05 28.20
CA GLU A 327 -10.89 3.56 28.07
C GLU A 327 -10.62 4.11 26.66
N ILE A 328 -11.33 3.58 25.67
CA ILE A 328 -11.27 3.99 24.25
C ILE A 328 -12.67 3.99 23.63
N ASN A 329 -12.87 4.84 22.62
CA ASN A 329 -14.06 4.79 21.76
C ASN A 329 -13.63 4.66 20.29
N TYR A 330 -13.98 3.54 19.69
CA TYR A 330 -13.62 3.22 18.31
C TYR A 330 -14.77 2.50 17.62
N ARG A 331 -14.76 2.51 16.29
CA ARG A 331 -15.63 1.68 15.46
C ARG A 331 -14.81 1.00 14.38
N TYR A 332 -15.11 -0.27 14.13
CA TYR A 332 -14.70 -0.90 12.89
C TYR A 332 -15.58 -0.36 11.77
N TRP A 333 -14.96 0.11 10.72
CA TRP A 333 -15.65 0.33 9.48
C TRP A 333 -15.22 -0.78 8.52
N THR A 334 -16.17 -1.39 7.83
CA THR A 334 -15.90 -2.44 6.84
C THR A 334 -16.75 -2.27 5.60
N SER A 335 -16.32 -2.86 4.49
CA SER A 335 -17.08 -2.89 3.24
C SER A 335 -18.34 -3.78 3.29
N SER A 336 -18.49 -4.61 4.32
CA SER A 336 -19.66 -5.49 4.53
C SER A 336 -20.79 -4.86 5.36
N TRP A 337 -20.50 -3.84 6.16
CA TRP A 337 -21.46 -3.21 7.09
C TRP A 337 -21.81 -1.75 6.72
N VAL A 338 -21.06 -1.14 5.79
CA VAL A 338 -21.37 0.19 5.23
C VAL A 338 -22.11 0.02 3.91
N TYR A 339 -23.26 0.69 3.75
CA TYR A 339 -24.25 0.56 2.67
C TYR A 339 -23.78 0.81 1.22
N ALA A 340 -22.46 0.88 0.97
CA ALA A 340 -21.88 0.88 -0.36
C ALA A 340 -20.51 0.18 -0.30
N LYS A 341 -20.23 -0.68 -1.28
CA LYS A 341 -18.90 -1.30 -1.47
C LYS A 341 -17.87 -0.20 -1.77
N HIS A 342 -17.32 0.42 -0.74
CA HIS A 342 -16.33 1.46 -0.91
C HIS A 342 -14.99 0.88 -1.36
N THR A 343 -14.41 1.41 -2.43
CA THR A 343 -13.08 1.01 -2.91
C THR A 343 -11.99 1.55 -1.99
N ILE A 344 -10.83 0.89 -1.91
CA ILE A 344 -9.67 1.34 -1.11
C ILE A 344 -9.38 2.83 -1.32
N ASN A 345 -9.54 3.32 -2.56
CA ASN A 345 -9.31 4.74 -2.87
C ASN A 345 -10.32 5.67 -2.23
N GLU A 346 -11.59 5.29 -2.15
CA GLU A 346 -12.64 6.12 -1.55
C GLU A 346 -12.40 6.26 -0.04
N TRP A 347 -11.96 5.18 0.61
CA TRP A 347 -11.53 5.20 2.01
C TRP A 347 -10.44 6.23 2.28
N ILE A 348 -9.38 6.19 1.48
CA ILE A 348 -8.24 7.08 1.67
C ILE A 348 -8.59 8.52 1.27
N ARG A 349 -9.21 8.70 0.10
CA ARG A 349 -9.52 10.02 -0.48
C ARG A 349 -10.56 10.79 0.32
N TYR A 350 -11.67 10.15 0.66
CA TYR A 350 -12.82 10.85 1.26
C TYR A 350 -12.84 10.78 2.78
N TYR A 351 -12.33 9.69 3.36
CA TYR A 351 -12.34 9.51 4.81
C TYR A 351 -10.96 9.71 5.47
N SER A 352 -9.89 9.91 4.68
CA SER A 352 -8.53 10.13 5.19
C SER A 352 -8.10 9.10 6.24
N THR A 353 -8.50 7.85 6.02
CA THR A 353 -8.39 6.76 6.99
C THR A 353 -7.64 5.58 6.38
N PRO A 354 -6.56 5.08 7.02
CA PRO A 354 -5.88 3.89 6.55
C PRO A 354 -6.71 2.65 6.81
N LEU A 355 -6.51 1.62 6.00
CA LEU A 355 -7.23 0.37 6.12
C LEU A 355 -6.32 -0.84 5.89
N VAL A 356 -6.74 -1.96 6.44
CA VAL A 356 -6.23 -3.28 6.12
C VAL A 356 -7.08 -3.87 5.01
N THR A 357 -6.42 -4.46 4.01
CA THR A 357 -7.05 -5.21 2.93
C THR A 357 -6.30 -6.50 2.71
N GLY A 358 -7.03 -7.57 2.42
CA GLY A 358 -6.46 -8.87 2.06
C GLY A 358 -6.88 -9.31 0.66
N GLY A 359 -6.01 -10.10 0.04
CA GLY A 359 -6.43 -11.08 -0.98
C GLY A 359 -7.12 -12.26 -0.30
N ASP A 360 -8.08 -12.88 -0.98
CA ASP A 360 -8.71 -14.11 -0.49
C ASP A 360 -7.65 -15.19 -0.32
N TYR A 361 -7.65 -15.86 0.83
CA TYR A 361 -6.84 -17.05 1.00
C TYR A 361 -7.40 -18.20 0.17
N GLY A 362 -6.56 -18.77 -0.70
CA GLY A 362 -6.96 -19.80 -1.64
C GLY A 362 -5.83 -20.78 -1.95
N TYR A 363 -6.15 -21.85 -2.68
CA TYR A 363 -5.11 -22.74 -3.19
C TYR A 363 -4.27 -22.00 -4.23
N LEU A 364 -3.00 -21.73 -3.91
CA LEU A 364 -2.00 -21.25 -4.84
C LEU A 364 -1.73 -22.30 -5.92
N ASP A 365 -1.74 -23.57 -5.52
CA ASP A 365 -1.72 -24.73 -6.40
C ASP A 365 -2.60 -25.84 -5.77
N SER A 366 -3.63 -26.26 -6.51
CA SER A 366 -4.58 -27.29 -6.07
C SER A 366 -3.98 -28.69 -6.04
N THR A 367 -2.90 -28.91 -6.79
CA THR A 367 -2.18 -30.19 -6.89
C THR A 367 -1.28 -30.38 -5.67
N THR A 368 -0.54 -29.34 -5.30
CA THR A 368 0.32 -29.35 -4.11
C THR A 368 -0.44 -29.02 -2.82
N LYS A 369 -1.72 -28.61 -2.94
CA LYS A 369 -2.56 -28.09 -1.85
C LYS A 369 -1.94 -26.89 -1.14
N GLU A 370 -1.03 -26.18 -1.80
CA GLU A 370 -0.42 -24.97 -1.27
C GLU A 370 -1.50 -23.90 -1.11
N TYR A 371 -1.67 -23.39 0.11
CA TYR A 371 -2.71 -22.43 0.46
C TYR A 371 -2.06 -21.11 0.87
N GLY A 372 -2.52 -20.01 0.31
CA GLY A 372 -1.89 -18.72 0.54
C GLY A 372 -2.83 -17.55 0.31
N GLY A 373 -2.48 -16.47 0.96
CA GLY A 373 -3.13 -15.17 0.85
C GLY A 373 -2.23 -14.13 1.51
N HIS A 374 -2.43 -12.86 1.17
CA HIS A 374 -1.65 -11.78 1.76
C HIS A 374 -2.52 -10.60 2.16
N VAL A 375 -2.18 -10.03 3.32
CA VAL A 375 -2.91 -8.95 3.98
C VAL A 375 -1.94 -7.80 4.18
N ILE A 376 -2.37 -6.61 3.79
CA ILE A 376 -1.53 -5.40 3.72
C ILE A 376 -2.25 -4.21 4.33
N ALA A 377 -1.49 -3.16 4.66
CA ALA A 377 -2.04 -1.87 5.08
C ALA A 377 -1.98 -0.87 3.91
N ALA A 378 -3.12 -0.31 3.52
CA ALA A 378 -3.24 0.73 2.50
C ALA A 378 -3.40 2.11 3.14
N TYR A 379 -2.67 3.11 2.61
CA TYR A 379 -2.55 4.43 3.24
C TYR A 379 -2.38 5.61 2.27
N GLY A 380 -2.25 5.36 0.96
CA GLY A 380 -2.28 6.39 -0.07
C GLY A 380 -3.06 5.93 -1.30
N CYS A 381 -3.60 6.86 -2.09
CA CYS A 381 -4.20 6.57 -3.38
C CYS A 381 -3.84 7.62 -4.43
N TYR A 382 -3.68 7.13 -5.65
CA TYR A 382 -3.41 7.96 -6.82
C TYR A 382 -4.73 8.30 -7.49
N ASN A 383 -4.76 9.44 -8.19
CA ASN A 383 -5.82 9.80 -9.10
C ASN A 383 -6.05 8.69 -10.13
N ASP A 384 -4.99 7.91 -10.42
CA ASP A 384 -5.03 6.74 -11.29
C ASP A 384 -5.77 5.49 -10.77
N GLY A 385 -6.36 5.63 -9.58
CA GLY A 385 -7.07 4.56 -8.92
C GLY A 385 -6.15 3.50 -8.33
N ARG A 386 -4.83 3.53 -8.52
CA ARG A 386 -3.92 2.67 -7.74
C ARG A 386 -3.79 3.18 -6.31
N PHE A 387 -3.35 2.32 -5.42
CA PHE A 387 -3.14 2.66 -4.02
C PHE A 387 -1.74 2.29 -3.54
N LEU A 388 -1.23 3.05 -2.57
CA LEU A 388 0.04 2.85 -1.91
C LEU A 388 -0.18 2.05 -0.62
N ALA A 389 0.63 1.01 -0.42
CA ALA A 389 0.51 0.08 0.67
C ALA A 389 1.86 -0.40 1.23
N ASN A 390 1.81 -0.88 2.48
CA ASN A 390 2.90 -1.56 3.16
C ASN A 390 2.50 -3.03 3.32
N PHE A 391 3.37 -3.91 2.83
CA PHE A 391 3.11 -5.36 2.81
C PHE A 391 3.39 -6.03 4.16
N GLY A 392 4.06 -5.34 5.09
CA GLY A 392 4.50 -5.97 6.34
C GLY A 392 5.53 -7.06 6.12
N TRP A 393 6.35 -6.91 5.08
CA TRP A 393 7.47 -7.78 4.73
C TRP A 393 8.81 -7.07 4.90
N SER A 394 9.87 -7.61 4.28
CA SER A 394 11.22 -7.07 4.33
C SER A 394 11.26 -5.56 4.03
N LYS A 395 12.40 -4.94 4.37
CA LYS A 395 12.66 -3.49 4.28
C LYS A 395 12.41 -2.86 2.89
N ASN A 396 12.20 -3.66 1.84
CA ASN A 396 12.00 -3.20 0.47
C ASN A 396 10.53 -3.25 0.01
N TYR A 397 9.60 -3.73 0.85
CA TYR A 397 8.16 -3.82 0.53
C TYR A 397 7.28 -2.90 1.40
N LEU A 398 7.87 -1.81 1.88
CA LEU A 398 7.19 -0.83 2.73
C LEU A 398 6.28 0.13 1.93
N GLN A 399 6.61 0.31 0.65
CA GLN A 399 6.00 1.28 -0.24
C GLN A 399 5.76 0.61 -1.59
N VAL A 400 4.62 -0.06 -1.74
CA VAL A 400 4.24 -0.77 -2.97
C VAL A 400 2.96 -0.18 -3.52
N ILE A 401 2.92 0.03 -4.83
CA ILE A 401 1.78 0.63 -5.52
C ILE A 401 1.01 -0.50 -6.23
N LEU A 402 -0.29 -0.58 -6.00
CA LEU A 402 -1.12 -1.69 -6.44
C LEU A 402 -2.36 -1.23 -7.19
N GLN A 403 -2.74 -2.01 -8.19
CA GLN A 403 -4.05 -1.87 -8.81
C GLN A 403 -5.14 -2.34 -7.83
N PRO A 404 -6.22 -1.57 -7.64
CA PRO A 404 -7.32 -1.93 -6.75
C PRO A 404 -7.99 -3.21 -7.24
N VAL A 405 -8.32 -4.04 -6.27
CA VAL A 405 -9.18 -5.21 -6.41
C VAL A 405 -10.46 -4.88 -5.64
N LEU A 406 -11.63 -5.28 -6.15
CA LEU A 406 -12.83 -5.29 -5.30
C LEU A 406 -12.60 -6.33 -4.21
N SER A 407 -12.20 -5.87 -3.03
CA SER A 407 -12.10 -6.69 -1.84
C SER A 407 -13.27 -6.37 -0.91
N ASP A 408 -14.04 -7.38 -0.57
CA ASP A 408 -14.99 -7.34 0.56
C ASP A 408 -14.26 -7.54 1.90
N GLN A 409 -12.92 -7.64 1.89
CA GLN A 409 -12.05 -7.86 3.03
C GLN A 409 -11.36 -6.57 3.51
N ASN A 410 -12.03 -5.41 3.39
CA ASN A 410 -11.51 -4.11 3.83
C ASN A 410 -11.93 -3.81 5.28
N VAL A 411 -10.97 -3.52 6.16
CA VAL A 411 -11.20 -3.13 7.55
C VAL A 411 -10.42 -1.88 7.89
N ALA A 412 -11.11 -0.88 8.42
CA ALA A 412 -10.49 0.26 9.08
C ALA A 412 -10.94 0.35 10.53
N ILE A 413 -10.14 1.07 11.32
CA ILE A 413 -10.49 1.45 12.69
C ILE A 413 -10.65 2.96 12.69
N ALA A 414 -11.89 3.41 12.90
CA ALA A 414 -12.20 4.82 13.08
C ALA A 414 -12.19 5.15 14.58
N HIS A 415 -11.24 5.99 14.98
CA HIS A 415 -11.22 6.57 16.32
C HIS A 415 -12.21 7.75 16.40
N TRP A 416 -13.08 7.76 17.41
CA TRP A 416 -14.11 8.80 17.56
C TRP A 416 -13.77 9.77 18.70
N THR A 417 -13.43 9.23 19.87
CA THR A 417 -13.06 9.99 21.07
C THR A 417 -12.12 9.15 21.93
N GLY A 418 -11.13 9.76 22.56
CA GLY A 418 -10.17 9.02 23.38
C GLY A 418 -9.27 9.91 24.21
N LYS A 419 -8.34 9.28 24.92
CA LYS A 419 -7.32 9.98 25.70
C LYS A 419 -6.37 10.72 24.75
N LYS A 420 -5.78 11.81 25.25
CA LYS A 420 -4.72 12.53 24.53
C LYS A 420 -3.60 11.54 24.17
N VAL A 421 -3.11 11.63 22.94
CA VAL A 421 -2.00 10.82 22.44
C VAL A 421 -0.79 10.90 23.39
N LYS A 422 -0.12 9.76 23.61
CA LYS A 422 1.05 9.66 24.48
C LYS A 422 2.26 10.31 23.80
N LYS A 423 3.07 11.04 24.56
CA LYS A 423 4.39 11.48 24.11
C LYS A 423 5.36 10.31 24.25
N ALA A 424 5.70 9.68 23.14
CA ALA A 424 6.49 8.44 23.14
C ALA A 424 7.68 8.50 22.18
N PHE A 425 7.65 9.38 21.16
CA PHE A 425 8.74 9.51 20.20
C PHE A 425 9.87 10.33 20.80
N ASN A 426 11.08 9.77 20.83
CA ASN A 426 12.26 10.48 21.31
C ASN A 426 12.94 11.22 20.15
N TRP A 427 13.18 12.51 20.33
CA TRP A 427 14.05 13.30 19.46
C TRP A 427 14.89 14.25 20.31
N GLN A 428 16.22 14.15 20.20
CA GLN A 428 17.16 14.98 20.96
C GLN A 428 16.86 15.00 22.47
N ASN A 429 16.64 13.82 23.07
CA ASN A 429 16.33 13.62 24.50
C ASN A 429 15.01 14.23 24.98
N ASN A 430 14.12 14.63 24.06
CA ASN A 430 12.79 15.10 24.38
C ASN A 430 11.74 14.13 23.82
N LEU A 431 10.62 13.98 24.54
CA LEU A 431 9.50 13.14 24.12
C LEU A 431 8.42 13.96 23.43
N TYR A 432 7.94 13.44 22.31
CA TYR A 432 6.95 14.05 21.44
C TYR A 432 5.81 13.08 21.16
N ASP A 433 4.60 13.61 20.97
CA ASP A 433 3.51 12.82 20.40
C ASP A 433 3.67 12.65 18.88
N GLY A 434 2.84 11.82 18.25
CA GLY A 434 2.97 11.54 16.82
C GLY A 434 2.78 12.77 15.93
N LYS A 435 1.96 13.75 16.34
CA LYS A 435 1.76 14.98 15.58
C LYS A 435 2.99 15.86 15.68
N GLU A 436 3.48 16.11 16.90
CA GLU A 436 4.70 16.87 17.15
C GLU A 436 5.90 16.24 16.41
N MET A 437 6.03 14.92 16.42
CA MET A 437 7.09 14.22 15.67
C MET A 437 6.96 14.42 14.16
N THR A 438 5.75 14.42 13.62
CA THR A 438 5.52 14.70 12.19
C THR A 438 5.96 16.12 11.84
N ASP A 439 5.67 17.09 12.70
CA ASP A 439 6.07 18.48 12.51
C ASP A 439 7.61 18.61 12.53
N ILE A 440 8.29 17.93 13.46
CA ILE A 440 9.76 17.86 13.53
C ILE A 440 10.36 17.28 12.25
N LEU A 441 9.86 16.13 11.80
CA LEU A 441 10.35 15.48 10.58
C LEU A 441 10.17 16.37 9.35
N THR A 442 9.04 17.08 9.27
CA THR A 442 8.75 18.01 8.17
C THR A 442 9.67 19.22 8.20
N GLN A 443 9.87 19.83 9.38
CA GLN A 443 10.74 21.00 9.56
C GLN A 443 12.21 20.71 9.24
N ASN A 444 12.66 19.48 9.47
CA ASN A 444 14.01 19.01 9.14
C ASN A 444 14.12 18.47 7.70
N ASP A 445 13.10 18.70 6.86
CA ASP A 445 13.04 18.27 5.48
C ASP A 445 13.21 16.75 5.28
N LEU A 446 12.86 15.94 6.28
CA LEU A 446 13.04 14.48 6.27
C LEU A 446 11.91 13.75 5.56
N ILE A 447 10.69 14.29 5.60
CA ILE A 447 9.47 13.73 5.01
C ILE A 447 8.71 14.72 4.14
#